data_AF-A0A3D3BJT7-F1
#
_entry.id   AF-A0A3D3BJT7-F1
#
_cell.length_a   1.000
_cell.length_b   1.000
_cell.length_c   1.000
_cell.angle_alpha   90.00
_cell.angle_beta   90.00
_cell.angle_gamma   90.00
#
_symmetry.space_group_name_H-M   'P 1'
#
loop_
_entity.id
_entity.type
_entity.pdbx_description
1 polymer ?
#
loop_
_entity_poly.entity_id
_entity_poly.type
_entity_poly.pdbx_seq_one_letter_code
_entity_poly.pdbx_strand_id
1 'polypeptide(L)'
;MKPTLLNRLDQLVDRYEELAVLLSDPEVIRIQTQFVAFSQEYSDIEPVVELVRRRRELIKDLSDLDSLLSSDDDEDMKELAESETLMVKESLLLLESELQIALIPREPADSKSAFIEIRAGTGGDEAALFAGDLARMYLKFAESQGWRTEVLSESKADLGGYKEVILKVVGDRVFGRLKFESGAHRVQRVPATESQGRIHTSACTVAVMAEVDPMAETTIDTKDLRIDTFRASGAGGQHVNKTDSAIRITHLPSGLVVECQDERSQHKNKARALSLLHARLEDAARQEQQAKEASERKSLVGSGDRSERIRTYNFPQGRVTDHRINLTLYRLDEIMDGGLQMIIDPLVQEYQAELLAGLDTGT
;
A
#
# COMPACT_ATOMS: atom_id res chain seq x y z
N MET A 1 -4.27 -28.24 10.19
CA MET A 1 -4.33 -26.84 10.71
C MET A 1 -4.38 -26.75 12.24
N LYS A 2 -3.91 -25.66 12.87
CA LYS A 2 -3.98 -25.45 14.35
C LYS A 2 -5.42 -25.16 14.83
N PRO A 3 -5.82 -25.56 16.05
CA PRO A 3 -7.16 -25.31 16.59
C PRO A 3 -7.55 -23.82 16.67
N THR A 4 -6.59 -22.94 16.94
CA THR A 4 -6.81 -21.48 16.99
C THR A 4 -7.24 -20.91 15.63
N LEU A 5 -6.60 -21.36 14.55
CA LEU A 5 -6.95 -20.95 13.18
C LEU A 5 -8.32 -21.49 12.77
N LEU A 6 -8.67 -22.71 13.21
CA LEU A 6 -10.00 -23.28 12.96
C LEU A 6 -11.10 -22.44 13.61
N ASN A 7 -10.94 -22.08 14.89
CA ASN A 7 -11.89 -21.20 15.58
C ASN A 7 -12.05 -19.85 14.87
N ARG A 8 -10.97 -19.30 14.32
CA ARG A 8 -11.03 -18.04 13.57
C ARG A 8 -11.78 -18.17 12.25
N LEU A 9 -11.64 -19.29 11.55
CA LEU A 9 -12.45 -19.58 10.37
C LEU A 9 -13.93 -19.70 10.72
N ASP A 10 -14.26 -20.38 11.82
CA ASP A 10 -15.66 -20.50 12.28
C ASP A 10 -16.24 -19.12 12.65
N GLN A 11 -15.46 -18.26 13.33
CA GLN A 11 -15.87 -16.87 13.60
C GLN A 11 -16.14 -16.06 12.33
N LEU A 12 -15.36 -16.26 11.26
CA LEU A 12 -15.59 -15.59 9.97
C LEU A 12 -16.86 -16.10 9.30
N VAL A 13 -17.16 -17.39 9.40
CA VAL A 13 -18.41 -17.97 8.91
C VAL A 13 -19.61 -17.41 9.69
N ASP A 14 -19.52 -17.36 11.02
CA ASP A 14 -20.57 -16.79 11.86
C ASP A 14 -20.80 -15.30 11.53
N ARG A 15 -19.72 -14.54 11.35
CA ARG A 15 -19.78 -13.12 10.95
C ARG A 15 -20.41 -12.93 9.57
N TYR A 16 -20.11 -13.81 8.62
CA TYR A 16 -20.69 -13.77 7.28
C TYR A 16 -22.21 -14.01 7.31
N GLU A 17 -22.67 -14.98 8.11
CA GLU A 17 -24.09 -15.23 8.32
C GLU A 17 -24.78 -14.06 9.05
N GLU A 18 -24.13 -13.48 10.05
CA GLU A 18 -24.61 -12.27 10.74
C GLU A 18 -24.77 -11.10 9.77
N LEU A 19 -23.77 -10.84 8.92
CA LEU A 19 -23.80 -9.78 7.91
C LEU A 19 -24.92 -10.00 6.89
N ALA A 20 -25.16 -11.24 6.47
CA ALA A 20 -26.29 -11.57 5.58
C ALA A 20 -27.64 -11.16 6.20
N VAL A 21 -27.81 -11.41 7.50
CA VAL A 21 -29.01 -11.01 8.25
C VAL A 21 -29.08 -9.49 8.40
N LEU A 22 -27.99 -8.82 8.77
CA LEU A 22 -27.94 -7.36 8.93
C LEU A 22 -28.24 -6.63 7.62
N LEU A 23 -27.75 -7.14 6.48
CA LEU A 23 -28.02 -6.57 5.15
C LEU A 23 -29.48 -6.74 4.71
N SER A 24 -30.23 -7.63 5.36
CA SER A 24 -31.67 -7.81 5.16
C SER A 24 -32.54 -6.93 6.07
N ASP A 25 -31.95 -6.25 7.07
CA ASP A 25 -32.67 -5.41 8.03
C ASP A 25 -33.02 -4.03 7.42
N PRO A 26 -34.32 -3.65 7.36
CA PRO A 26 -34.75 -2.33 6.89
C PRO A 26 -34.11 -1.14 7.62
N GLU A 27 -33.77 -1.27 8.91
CA GLU A 27 -33.15 -0.18 9.67
C GLU A 27 -31.70 0.08 9.23
N VAL A 28 -30.97 -0.97 8.85
CA VAL A 28 -29.61 -0.88 8.29
C VAL A 28 -29.65 -0.35 6.87
N ILE A 29 -30.59 -0.83 6.04
CA ILE A 29 -30.78 -0.37 4.65
C ILE A 29 -31.07 1.13 4.60
N ARG A 30 -31.78 1.67 5.60
CA ARG A 30 -32.07 3.12 5.69
C ARG A 30 -30.81 3.95 5.93
N ILE A 31 -29.76 3.38 6.53
CA ILE A 31 -28.50 4.06 6.83
C ILE A 31 -27.46 3.68 5.77
N GLN A 32 -27.42 4.47 4.69
CA GLN A 32 -26.56 4.21 3.52
C GLN A 32 -25.09 3.93 3.87
N THR A 33 -24.53 4.62 4.87
CA THR A 33 -23.15 4.44 5.30
C THR A 33 -22.91 3.07 5.94
N GLN A 34 -23.82 2.60 6.78
CA GLN A 34 -23.74 1.27 7.42
C GLN A 34 -23.95 0.16 6.39
N PHE A 35 -24.94 0.33 5.50
CA PHE A 35 -25.22 -0.62 4.44
C PHE A 35 -24.00 -0.82 3.51
N VAL A 36 -23.32 0.26 3.11
CA VAL A 36 -22.10 0.18 2.28
C VAL A 36 -20.98 -0.53 3.03
N ALA A 37 -20.75 -0.19 4.30
CA ALA A 37 -19.70 -0.81 5.10
C ALA A 37 -19.91 -2.32 5.28
N PHE A 38 -21.13 -2.74 5.64
CA PHE A 38 -21.46 -4.16 5.80
C PHE A 38 -21.44 -4.92 4.47
N SER A 39 -21.84 -4.27 3.37
CA SER A 39 -21.76 -4.88 2.04
C SER A 39 -20.32 -5.14 1.61
N GLN A 40 -19.40 -4.20 1.93
CA GLN A 40 -17.97 -4.37 1.69
C GLN A 40 -17.39 -5.50 2.55
N GLU A 41 -17.68 -5.49 3.85
CA GLU A 41 -17.22 -6.55 4.77
C GLU A 41 -17.72 -7.94 4.34
N TYR A 42 -18.99 -8.04 3.93
CA TYR A 42 -19.58 -9.28 3.41
C TYR A 42 -18.84 -9.77 2.16
N SER A 43 -18.60 -8.88 1.20
CA SER A 43 -17.87 -9.20 -0.04
C SER A 43 -16.40 -9.58 0.23
N ASP A 44 -15.78 -9.03 1.26
CA ASP A 44 -14.38 -9.30 1.60
C ASP A 44 -14.20 -10.68 2.26
N ILE A 45 -15.19 -11.10 3.07
CA ILE A 45 -15.17 -12.37 3.80
C ILE A 45 -15.67 -13.55 2.94
N GLU A 46 -16.56 -13.31 1.98
CA GLU A 46 -17.15 -14.33 1.10
C GLU A 46 -16.13 -15.32 0.51
N PRO A 47 -14.97 -14.89 -0.07
CA PRO A 47 -14.00 -15.82 -0.63
C PRO A 47 -13.41 -16.78 0.42
N VAL A 48 -13.23 -16.31 1.66
CA VAL A 48 -12.71 -17.16 2.75
C VAL A 48 -13.76 -18.19 3.15
N VAL A 49 -15.02 -17.78 3.23
CA VAL A 49 -16.14 -18.65 3.61
C VAL A 49 -16.36 -19.76 2.57
N GLU A 50 -16.25 -19.45 1.29
CA GLU A 50 -16.33 -20.46 0.23
C GLU A 50 -15.21 -21.51 0.33
N LEU A 51 -13.98 -21.10 0.68
CA LEU A 51 -12.89 -22.03 0.96
C LEU A 51 -13.17 -22.90 2.20
N VAL A 52 -13.77 -22.33 3.25
CA VAL A 52 -14.17 -23.08 4.45
C VAL A 52 -15.26 -24.10 4.13
N ARG A 53 -16.26 -23.72 3.34
CA ARG A 53 -17.32 -24.63 2.87
C ARG A 53 -16.73 -25.78 2.08
N ARG A 54 -15.84 -25.49 1.12
CA ARG A 54 -15.14 -26.50 0.35
C ARG A 54 -14.33 -27.45 1.23
N ARG A 55 -13.69 -26.93 2.28
CA ARG A 55 -12.96 -27.75 3.25
C ARG A 55 -13.90 -28.68 4.03
N ARG A 56 -15.06 -28.20 4.45
CA ARG A 56 -16.07 -29.01 5.13
C ARG A 56 -16.59 -30.14 4.22
N GLU A 57 -16.77 -29.87 2.93
CA GLU A 57 -17.11 -30.90 1.94
C GLU A 57 -16.03 -31.98 1.84
N LEU A 58 -14.75 -31.61 1.62
CA LEU A 58 -13.66 -32.59 1.50
C LEU A 58 -13.46 -33.42 2.78
N ILE A 59 -13.69 -32.83 3.96
CA ILE A 59 -13.65 -33.57 5.23
C ILE A 59 -14.80 -34.57 5.32
N LYS A 60 -15.98 -34.20 4.83
CA LYS A 60 -17.12 -35.11 4.76
C LYS A 60 -16.83 -36.26 3.76
N ASP A 61 -16.30 -35.94 2.59
CA ASP A 61 -15.92 -36.94 1.58
C ASP A 61 -14.90 -37.94 2.17
N LEU A 62 -13.91 -37.46 2.93
CA LEU A 62 -12.98 -38.35 3.65
C LEU A 62 -13.67 -39.23 4.68
N SER A 63 -14.65 -38.72 5.43
CA SER A 63 -15.40 -39.51 6.40
C SER A 63 -16.27 -40.57 5.73
N ASP A 64 -16.86 -40.24 4.59
CA ASP A 64 -17.69 -41.16 3.79
C ASP A 64 -16.79 -42.27 3.19
N LEU A 65 -15.61 -41.93 2.67
CA LEU A 65 -14.60 -42.87 2.18
C LEU A 65 -14.04 -43.78 3.28
N ASP A 66 -13.74 -43.24 4.47
CA ASP A 66 -13.26 -44.04 5.62
C ASP A 66 -14.30 -45.07 6.08
N SER A 67 -15.59 -44.71 5.96
CA SER A 67 -16.71 -45.63 6.23
C SER A 67 -16.79 -46.76 5.19
N LEU A 68 -16.52 -46.46 3.91
CA LEU A 68 -16.45 -47.46 2.82
C LEU A 68 -15.21 -48.37 2.92
N LEU A 69 -14.10 -47.88 3.46
CA LEU A 69 -12.93 -48.72 3.73
C LEU A 69 -13.17 -49.69 4.91
N SER A 70 -14.03 -49.28 5.85
CA SER A 70 -14.36 -50.01 7.07
C SER A 70 -15.54 -51.00 6.92
N SER A 71 -16.25 -50.98 5.79
CA SER A 71 -17.35 -51.90 5.50
C SER A 71 -16.85 -53.27 5.02
N ASP A 72 -17.74 -54.27 5.04
CA ASP A 72 -17.51 -55.60 4.46
C ASP A 72 -17.65 -55.60 2.92
N ASP A 73 -17.41 -54.47 2.27
CA ASP A 73 -17.44 -54.35 0.80
C ASP A 73 -16.28 -55.15 0.16
N ASP A 74 -16.44 -55.45 -1.13
CA ASP A 74 -15.49 -56.23 -1.93
C ASP A 74 -14.16 -55.49 -2.18
N GLU A 75 -13.09 -56.27 -2.40
CA GLU A 75 -11.71 -55.77 -2.52
C GLU A 75 -11.56 -54.67 -3.59
N ASP A 76 -12.27 -54.81 -4.71
CA ASP A 76 -12.27 -53.83 -5.80
C ASP A 76 -12.85 -52.47 -5.36
N MET A 77 -13.86 -52.45 -4.47
CA MET A 77 -14.45 -51.22 -3.93
C MET A 77 -13.52 -50.55 -2.93
N LYS A 78 -12.75 -51.34 -2.15
CA LYS A 78 -11.75 -50.82 -1.21
C LYS A 78 -10.56 -50.20 -1.92
N GLU A 79 -10.03 -50.85 -2.97
CA GLU A 79 -8.96 -50.29 -3.79
C GLU A 79 -9.36 -48.94 -4.41
N LEU A 80 -10.62 -48.83 -4.89
CA LEU A 80 -11.16 -47.58 -5.41
C LEU A 80 -11.21 -46.50 -4.32
N ALA A 81 -11.76 -46.82 -3.15
CA ALA A 81 -11.86 -45.89 -2.03
C ALA A 81 -10.49 -45.43 -1.49
N GLU A 82 -9.47 -46.29 -1.50
CA GLU A 82 -8.09 -45.91 -1.14
C GLU A 82 -7.52 -44.87 -2.12
N SER A 83 -7.72 -45.10 -3.43
CA SER A 83 -7.25 -44.19 -4.47
C SER A 83 -7.92 -42.80 -4.39
N GLU A 84 -9.23 -42.77 -4.13
CA GLU A 84 -9.98 -41.53 -3.94
C GLU A 84 -9.55 -40.82 -2.64
N THR A 85 -9.33 -41.57 -1.56
CA THR A 85 -8.84 -41.02 -0.29
C THR A 85 -7.51 -40.27 -0.45
N LEU A 86 -6.59 -40.81 -1.26
CA LEU A 86 -5.31 -40.15 -1.58
C LEU A 86 -5.54 -38.82 -2.30
N MET A 87 -6.37 -38.79 -3.35
CA MET A 87 -6.68 -37.58 -4.11
C MET A 87 -7.36 -36.50 -3.25
N VAL A 88 -8.29 -36.90 -2.38
CA VAL A 88 -8.99 -35.97 -1.48
C VAL A 88 -8.03 -35.42 -0.43
N LYS A 89 -7.11 -36.22 0.11
CA LYS A 89 -6.07 -35.76 1.05
C LYS A 89 -5.12 -34.74 0.41
N GLU A 90 -4.68 -34.95 -0.82
CA GLU A 90 -3.85 -33.99 -1.55
C GLU A 90 -4.60 -32.67 -1.78
N SER A 91 -5.85 -32.76 -2.22
CA SER A 91 -6.72 -31.59 -2.41
C SER A 91 -6.93 -30.81 -1.10
N LEU A 92 -7.12 -31.52 0.01
CA LEU A 92 -7.28 -30.93 1.33
C LEU A 92 -6.01 -30.20 1.79
N LEU A 93 -4.82 -30.75 1.52
CA LEU A 93 -3.55 -30.10 1.85
C LEU A 93 -3.36 -28.79 1.10
N LEU A 94 -3.66 -28.76 -0.20
CA LEU A 94 -3.61 -27.54 -1.00
C LEU A 94 -4.61 -26.49 -0.48
N LEU A 95 -5.84 -26.92 -0.20
CA LEU A 95 -6.89 -26.05 0.33
C LEU A 95 -6.56 -25.51 1.72
N GLU A 96 -5.94 -26.31 2.61
CA GLU A 96 -5.50 -25.83 3.92
C GLU A 96 -4.39 -24.78 3.81
N SER A 97 -3.54 -24.84 2.77
CA SER A 97 -2.56 -23.80 2.47
C SER A 97 -3.23 -22.51 1.99
N GLU A 98 -4.20 -22.61 1.09
CA GLU A 98 -4.97 -21.47 0.60
C GLU A 98 -5.75 -20.78 1.72
N LEU A 99 -6.38 -21.55 2.61
CA LEU A 99 -7.10 -21.04 3.78
C LEU A 99 -6.20 -20.28 4.75
N GLN A 100 -4.98 -20.78 4.99
CA GLN A 100 -4.02 -20.07 5.84
C GLN A 100 -3.67 -18.72 5.23
N ILE A 101 -3.35 -18.66 3.94
CA ILE A 101 -3.07 -17.40 3.25
C ILE A 101 -4.28 -16.46 3.30
N ALA A 102 -5.49 -17.00 3.16
CA ALA A 102 -6.73 -16.23 3.19
C ALA A 102 -7.04 -15.62 4.57
N LEU A 103 -6.52 -16.19 5.67
CA LEU A 103 -6.66 -15.66 7.03
C LEU A 103 -5.77 -14.45 7.31
N ILE A 104 -4.80 -14.16 6.45
CA ILE A 104 -3.92 -13.00 6.60
C ILE A 104 -4.74 -11.73 6.37
N PRO A 105 -4.81 -10.81 7.36
CA PRO A 105 -5.52 -9.55 7.20
C PRO A 105 -5.02 -8.79 5.98
N ARG A 106 -5.94 -8.39 5.10
CA ARG A 106 -5.61 -7.59 3.93
C ARG A 106 -5.40 -6.14 4.35
N GLU A 107 -4.28 -5.55 3.95
CA GLU A 107 -4.08 -4.12 4.11
C GLU A 107 -4.90 -3.38 3.04
N PRO A 108 -5.72 -2.38 3.39
CA PRO A 108 -6.52 -1.64 2.40
C PRO A 108 -5.67 -1.05 1.27
N ALA A 109 -4.43 -0.66 1.59
CA ALA A 109 -3.47 -0.11 0.63
C ALA A 109 -3.03 -1.13 -0.44
N ASP A 110 -3.07 -2.44 -0.16
CA ASP A 110 -2.55 -3.47 -1.07
C ASP A 110 -3.31 -3.55 -2.39
N SER A 111 -4.60 -3.18 -2.38
CA SER A 111 -5.46 -3.14 -3.57
C SER A 111 -5.21 -1.92 -4.45
N LYS A 112 -4.53 -0.89 -3.93
CA LYS A 112 -4.43 0.40 -4.60
C LYS A 112 -3.36 0.40 -5.70
N SER A 113 -3.54 1.36 -6.61
CA SER A 113 -2.49 1.80 -7.53
C SER A 113 -1.30 2.38 -6.76
N ALA A 114 -0.15 2.51 -7.40
CA ALA A 114 1.08 2.93 -6.71
C ALA A 114 1.89 3.96 -7.50
N PHE A 115 2.62 4.78 -6.76
CA PHE A 115 3.71 5.60 -7.28
C PHE A 115 5.04 4.90 -7.04
N ILE A 116 5.88 4.85 -8.07
CA ILE A 116 7.25 4.35 -7.99
C ILE A 116 8.18 5.52 -8.24
N GLU A 117 8.93 5.89 -7.22
CA GLU A 117 9.92 6.96 -7.26
C GLU A 117 11.32 6.34 -7.26
N ILE A 118 12.09 6.59 -8.32
CA ILE A 118 13.44 6.06 -8.49
C ILE A 118 14.42 7.23 -8.51
N ARG A 119 15.41 7.21 -7.61
CA ARG A 119 16.46 8.24 -7.55
C ARG A 119 17.85 7.64 -7.66
N ALA A 120 18.72 8.35 -8.35
CA ALA A 120 20.15 8.04 -8.37
C ALA A 120 20.75 8.31 -6.98
N GLY A 121 21.48 7.32 -6.44
CA GLY A 121 22.20 7.42 -5.17
C GLY A 121 23.70 7.60 -5.38
N THR A 122 24.51 6.84 -4.64
CA THR A 122 25.97 6.86 -4.79
C THR A 122 26.40 6.26 -6.13
N GLY A 123 27.27 6.95 -6.87
CA GLY A 123 27.80 6.47 -8.16
C GLY A 123 27.72 7.47 -9.30
N GLY A 124 27.16 8.67 -9.07
CA GLY A 124 27.11 9.75 -10.07
C GLY A 124 26.35 9.33 -11.32
N ASP A 125 26.94 9.57 -12.50
CA ASP A 125 26.30 9.26 -13.78
C ASP A 125 25.97 7.76 -13.94
N GLU A 126 26.78 6.88 -13.36
CA GLU A 126 26.49 5.44 -13.39
C GLU A 126 25.24 5.08 -12.58
N ALA A 127 25.02 5.75 -11.44
CA ALA A 127 23.79 5.60 -10.69
C ALA A 127 22.59 6.11 -11.50
N ALA A 128 22.74 7.21 -12.24
CA ALA A 128 21.66 7.72 -13.09
C ALA A 128 21.31 6.76 -14.25
N LEU A 129 22.31 6.15 -14.88
CA LEU A 129 22.10 5.10 -15.87
C LEU A 129 21.37 3.89 -15.28
N PHE A 130 21.79 3.45 -14.09
CA PHE A 130 21.15 2.33 -13.40
C PHE A 130 19.70 2.65 -12.98
N ALA A 131 19.40 3.88 -12.56
CA ALA A 131 18.03 4.33 -12.31
C ALA A 131 17.16 4.23 -13.58
N GLY A 132 17.73 4.54 -14.75
CA GLY A 132 17.09 4.32 -16.05
C GLY A 132 16.82 2.85 -16.35
N ASP A 133 17.77 1.96 -16.04
CA ASP A 133 17.60 0.53 -16.19
C ASP A 133 16.49 -0.02 -15.28
N LEU A 134 16.44 0.42 -14.02
CA LEU A 134 15.36 0.07 -13.09
C LEU A 134 14.00 0.59 -13.57
N ALA A 135 13.94 1.84 -14.04
CA ALA A 135 12.70 2.40 -14.58
C ALA A 135 12.17 1.56 -15.76
N ARG A 136 13.05 1.19 -16.71
CA ARG A 136 12.69 0.30 -17.82
C ARG A 136 12.23 -1.07 -17.34
N MET A 137 12.91 -1.65 -16.36
CA MET A 137 12.55 -2.94 -15.77
C MET A 137 11.13 -2.91 -15.17
N TYR A 138 10.79 -1.87 -14.39
CA TYR A 138 9.45 -1.73 -13.81
C TYR A 138 8.37 -1.46 -14.87
N LEU A 139 8.67 -0.66 -15.90
CA LEU A 139 7.74 -0.44 -17.01
C LEU A 139 7.40 -1.74 -17.72
N LYS A 140 8.40 -2.57 -18.05
CA LYS A 140 8.21 -3.89 -18.67
C LYS A 140 7.44 -4.84 -17.76
N PHE A 141 7.77 -4.86 -16.46
CA PHE A 141 7.01 -5.66 -15.51
C PHE A 141 5.55 -5.24 -15.46
N ALA A 142 5.26 -3.94 -15.37
CA ALA A 142 3.88 -3.43 -15.37
C ALA A 142 3.12 -3.81 -16.65
N GLU A 143 3.76 -3.72 -17.82
CA GLU A 143 3.19 -4.18 -19.09
C GLU A 143 2.85 -5.69 -19.06
N SER A 144 3.74 -6.52 -18.49
CA SER A 144 3.50 -7.97 -18.34
C SER A 144 2.32 -8.31 -17.43
N GLN A 145 2.01 -7.43 -16.47
CA GLN A 145 0.87 -7.56 -15.56
C GLN A 145 -0.42 -6.93 -16.13
N GLY A 146 -0.37 -6.32 -17.32
CA GLY A 146 -1.50 -5.59 -17.91
C GLY A 146 -1.82 -4.28 -17.20
N TRP A 147 -0.89 -3.75 -16.40
CA TRP A 147 -1.05 -2.46 -15.72
C TRP A 147 -0.73 -1.30 -16.65
N ARG A 148 -1.43 -0.18 -16.45
CA ARG A 148 -1.17 1.06 -17.18
C ARG A 148 -0.13 1.88 -16.43
N THR A 149 0.86 2.41 -17.15
CA THR A 149 1.90 3.26 -16.58
C THR A 149 1.82 4.67 -17.13
N GLU A 150 2.18 5.65 -16.30
CA GLU A 150 2.27 7.06 -16.64
C GLU A 150 3.52 7.67 -15.98
N VAL A 151 4.31 8.45 -16.73
CA VAL A 151 5.45 9.18 -16.18
C VAL A 151 4.94 10.54 -15.70
N LEU A 152 5.02 10.80 -14.40
CA LEU A 152 4.54 12.07 -13.81
C LEU A 152 5.63 13.14 -13.77
N SER A 153 6.85 12.73 -13.48
CA SER A 153 8.01 13.63 -13.38
C SER A 153 9.26 12.87 -13.78
N GLU A 154 10.15 13.51 -14.53
CA GLU A 154 11.47 12.98 -14.85
C GLU A 154 12.52 14.08 -14.81
N SER A 155 13.65 13.78 -14.17
CA SER A 155 14.86 14.57 -14.17
C SER A 155 15.97 13.75 -14.82
N LYS A 156 16.24 14.03 -16.10
CA LYS A 156 17.24 13.30 -16.89
C LYS A 156 18.66 13.68 -16.48
N ALA A 157 19.57 12.72 -16.56
CA ALA A 157 21.00 12.98 -16.46
C ALA A 157 21.64 13.23 -17.83
N ASP A 158 22.78 13.92 -17.84
CA ASP A 158 23.43 14.40 -19.06
C ASP A 158 23.91 13.25 -19.98
N LEU A 159 24.33 12.13 -19.37
CA LEU A 159 24.81 10.94 -20.07
C LEU A 159 23.72 9.87 -20.29
N GLY A 160 22.46 10.22 -20.04
CA GLY A 160 21.31 9.31 -20.11
C GLY A 160 20.88 8.76 -18.76
N GLY A 161 19.73 8.08 -18.73
CA GLY A 161 19.09 7.66 -17.48
C GLY A 161 18.48 8.83 -16.70
N TYR A 162 18.30 8.65 -15.40
CA TYR A 162 17.53 9.55 -14.55
C TYR A 162 18.25 9.88 -13.24
N LYS A 163 18.30 11.16 -12.88
CA LYS A 163 18.57 11.60 -11.50
C LYS A 163 17.38 11.26 -10.59
N GLU A 164 16.18 11.47 -11.12
CA GLU A 164 14.90 11.17 -10.49
C GLU A 164 13.86 10.83 -11.57
N VAL A 165 13.03 9.82 -11.34
CA VAL A 165 11.83 9.55 -12.14
C VAL A 165 10.70 9.07 -11.24
N ILE A 166 9.49 9.60 -11.48
CA ILE A 166 8.27 9.23 -10.76
C ILE A 166 7.29 8.63 -11.76
N LEU A 167 6.95 7.37 -11.55
CA LEU A 167 5.99 6.60 -12.33
C LEU A 167 4.70 6.44 -11.53
N LYS A 168 3.55 6.64 -12.16
CA LYS A 168 2.26 6.17 -11.67
C LYS A 168 1.93 4.86 -12.36
N VAL A 169 1.64 3.83 -11.58
CA VAL A 169 1.24 2.52 -12.07
C VAL A 169 -0.19 2.25 -11.62
N VAL A 170 -1.09 2.19 -12.59
CA VAL A 170 -2.53 2.05 -12.41
C VAL A 170 -2.95 0.63 -12.75
N GLY A 171 -3.59 -0.02 -11.79
CA GLY A 171 -4.06 -1.38 -11.92
C GLY A 171 -4.58 -1.93 -10.60
N ASP A 172 -5.02 -3.18 -10.64
CA ASP A 172 -5.41 -3.92 -9.45
C ASP A 172 -4.18 -4.46 -8.70
N ARG A 173 -4.20 -4.31 -7.38
CA ARG A 173 -3.17 -4.81 -6.45
C ARG A 173 -1.72 -4.40 -6.75
N VAL A 174 -1.52 -3.25 -7.38
CA VAL A 174 -0.19 -2.77 -7.78
C VAL A 174 0.69 -2.55 -6.55
N PHE A 175 0.20 -1.82 -5.55
CA PHE A 175 0.97 -1.53 -4.34
C PHE A 175 1.31 -2.81 -3.58
N GLY A 176 0.34 -3.72 -3.39
CA GLY A 176 0.57 -4.96 -2.67
C GLY A 176 1.64 -5.86 -3.30
N ARG A 177 1.82 -5.78 -4.62
CA ARG A 177 2.91 -6.49 -5.33
C ARG A 177 4.24 -5.75 -5.24
N LEU A 178 4.24 -4.43 -5.43
CA LEU A 178 5.46 -3.63 -5.57
C LEU A 178 5.99 -3.06 -4.25
N LYS A 179 5.27 -3.16 -3.13
CA LYS A 179 5.73 -2.64 -1.82
C LYS A 179 7.09 -3.22 -1.39
N PHE A 180 7.42 -4.42 -1.86
CA PHE A 180 8.70 -5.08 -1.61
C PHE A 180 9.86 -4.53 -2.45
N GLU A 181 9.61 -3.61 -3.39
CA GLU A 181 10.65 -2.92 -4.17
C GLU A 181 11.21 -1.70 -3.42
N SER A 182 10.58 -1.26 -2.33
CA SER A 182 11.07 -0.12 -1.55
C SER A 182 12.42 -0.42 -0.87
N GLY A 183 13.43 0.39 -1.15
CA GLY A 183 14.75 0.30 -0.54
C GLY A 183 15.90 0.71 -1.47
N ALA A 184 17.14 0.41 -1.05
CA ALA A 184 18.34 0.68 -1.85
C ALA A 184 18.70 -0.53 -2.75
N HIS A 185 18.84 -0.26 -4.05
CA HIS A 185 19.24 -1.21 -5.08
C HIS A 185 20.70 -0.96 -5.45
N ARG A 186 21.57 -1.94 -5.21
CA ARG A 186 23.01 -1.85 -5.49
C ARG A 186 23.35 -2.51 -6.82
N VAL A 187 24.13 -1.86 -7.66
CA VAL A 187 24.65 -2.43 -8.91
C VAL A 187 26.16 -2.57 -8.86
N GLN A 188 26.67 -3.67 -9.42
CA GLN A 188 28.09 -3.92 -9.64
C GLN A 188 28.30 -4.26 -11.11
N ARG A 189 28.88 -3.34 -11.87
CA ARG A 189 29.21 -3.53 -13.29
C ARG A 189 30.36 -2.64 -13.72
N VAL A 190 30.87 -2.86 -14.92
CA VAL A 190 31.76 -1.91 -15.59
C VAL A 190 30.87 -0.80 -16.17
N PRO A 191 30.97 0.45 -15.70
CA PRO A 191 30.15 1.55 -16.20
C PRO A 191 30.37 1.81 -17.68
N ALA A 192 29.35 2.34 -18.35
CA ALA A 192 29.50 2.83 -19.71
C ALA A 192 30.48 4.02 -19.82
N THR A 193 30.69 4.72 -18.70
CA THR A 193 31.58 5.89 -18.58
C THR A 193 33.02 5.54 -18.21
N GLU A 194 33.35 4.25 -18.03
CA GLU A 194 34.67 3.79 -17.56
C GLU A 194 35.54 3.22 -18.68
N SER A 195 36.75 3.76 -18.84
CA SER A 195 37.67 3.41 -19.93
C SER A 195 38.61 2.23 -19.62
N GLN A 196 38.85 1.91 -18.33
CA GLN A 196 39.82 0.88 -17.92
C GLN A 196 39.20 -0.49 -17.61
N GLY A 197 37.88 -0.65 -17.80
CA GLY A 197 37.20 -1.91 -17.54
C GLY A 197 37.07 -2.27 -16.04
N ARG A 198 37.20 -1.28 -15.15
CA ARG A 198 37.07 -1.50 -13.70
C ARG A 198 35.61 -1.66 -13.30
N ILE A 199 35.34 -2.58 -12.38
CA ILE A 199 34.00 -2.76 -11.82
C ILE A 199 33.75 -1.66 -10.78
N HIS A 200 32.70 -0.87 -10.98
CA HIS A 200 32.23 0.09 -10.00
C HIS A 200 31.03 -0.47 -9.25
N THR A 201 30.84 0.01 -8.02
CA THR A 201 29.66 -0.28 -7.22
C THR A 201 28.88 1.00 -7.03
N SER A 202 27.66 1.04 -7.56
CA SER A 202 26.74 2.17 -7.48
C SER A 202 25.43 1.75 -6.80
N ALA A 203 24.61 2.72 -6.41
CA ALA A 203 23.33 2.49 -5.76
C ALA A 203 22.25 3.44 -6.28
N CYS A 204 21.01 2.96 -6.29
CA CYS A 204 19.81 3.75 -6.51
C CYS A 204 18.83 3.47 -5.38
N THR A 205 17.92 4.41 -5.14
CA THR A 205 16.81 4.21 -4.21
C THR A 205 15.52 4.08 -5.01
N VAL A 206 14.65 3.17 -4.55
CA VAL A 206 13.30 3.00 -5.07
C VAL A 206 12.36 3.15 -3.88
N ALA A 207 11.37 4.04 -3.99
CA ALA A 207 10.31 4.18 -3.02
C ALA A 207 8.98 3.89 -3.71
N VAL A 208 8.22 2.93 -3.17
CA VAL A 208 6.88 2.59 -3.64
C VAL A 208 5.87 3.08 -2.62
N MET A 209 4.93 3.92 -3.07
CA MET A 209 3.91 4.54 -2.23
C MET A 209 2.53 4.23 -2.81
N ALA A 210 1.57 3.89 -1.96
CA ALA A 210 0.18 3.67 -2.39
C ALA A 210 -0.45 4.99 -2.84
N GLU A 211 -1.32 4.95 -3.84
CA GLU A 211 -2.13 6.10 -4.21
C GLU A 211 -3.11 6.42 -3.06
N VAL A 212 -3.02 7.64 -2.53
CA VAL A 212 -3.90 8.13 -1.48
C VAL A 212 -5.04 8.91 -2.14
N ASP A 213 -6.24 8.79 -1.57
CA ASP A 213 -7.38 9.57 -2.05
C ASP A 213 -7.10 11.08 -1.86
N PRO A 214 -7.49 11.93 -2.81
CA PRO A 214 -7.25 13.36 -2.71
C PRO A 214 -7.87 13.89 -1.43
N MET A 215 -7.13 14.75 -0.71
CA MET A 215 -7.61 15.37 0.53
C MET A 215 -8.99 15.99 0.30
N ALA A 216 -9.93 15.65 1.17
CA ALA A 216 -11.20 16.36 1.22
C ALA A 216 -10.95 17.85 1.49
N GLU A 217 -11.65 18.70 0.75
CA GLU A 217 -11.54 20.15 0.90
C GLU A 217 -11.82 20.55 2.36
N THR A 218 -10.95 21.40 2.93
CA THR A 218 -11.03 21.75 4.36
C THR A 218 -12.27 22.61 4.60
N THR A 219 -13.39 21.95 4.92
CA THR A 219 -14.66 22.63 5.19
C THR A 219 -14.63 23.19 6.60
N ILE A 220 -14.68 24.52 6.74
CA ILE A 220 -14.71 25.20 8.03
C ILE A 220 -16.15 25.29 8.53
N ASP A 221 -16.49 24.60 9.63
CA ASP A 221 -17.77 24.83 10.31
C ASP A 221 -17.73 26.17 11.05
N THR A 222 -18.76 26.97 10.84
CA THR A 222 -19.00 28.22 11.58
C THR A 222 -19.01 28.04 13.10
N LYS A 223 -19.37 26.87 13.62
CA LYS A 223 -19.38 26.57 15.07
C LYS A 223 -17.99 26.53 15.68
N ASP A 224 -16.98 26.24 14.87
CA ASP A 224 -15.59 26.14 15.28
C ASP A 224 -14.86 27.49 15.25
N LEU A 225 -15.57 28.58 14.93
CA LEU A 225 -15.03 29.92 14.80
C LEU A 225 -15.49 30.81 15.95
N ARG A 226 -14.53 31.35 16.70
CA ARG A 226 -14.77 32.52 17.56
C ARG A 226 -14.44 33.78 16.78
N ILE A 227 -15.42 34.66 16.65
CA ILE A 227 -15.28 35.93 15.91
C ILE A 227 -15.38 37.09 16.90
N ASP A 228 -14.24 37.75 17.10
CA ASP A 228 -14.10 38.88 18.00
C ASP A 228 -14.02 40.18 17.17
N THR A 229 -14.81 41.18 17.54
CA THR A 229 -14.86 42.50 16.87
C THR A 229 -14.29 43.57 17.78
N PHE A 230 -13.41 44.42 17.25
CA PHE A 230 -12.74 45.45 18.04
C PHE A 230 -12.44 46.70 17.19
N ARG A 231 -11.93 47.75 17.84
CA ARG A 231 -11.57 49.00 17.18
C ARG A 231 -10.29 48.84 16.38
N ALA A 232 -10.30 49.30 15.13
CA ALA A 232 -9.12 49.29 14.28
C ALA A 232 -8.02 50.19 14.85
N SER A 233 -6.76 49.80 14.65
CA SER A 233 -5.60 50.60 15.02
C SER A 233 -5.01 51.33 13.81
N GLY A 234 -4.61 52.59 13.97
CA GLY A 234 -3.89 53.33 12.92
C GLY A 234 -4.40 54.75 12.65
N ALA A 235 -3.87 55.36 11.58
CA ALA A 235 -4.20 56.71 11.17
C ALA A 235 -5.64 56.78 10.63
N GLY A 236 -6.58 57.15 11.48
CA GLY A 236 -7.92 57.54 11.05
C GLY A 236 -8.57 58.45 12.08
N GLY A 237 -9.40 59.37 11.59
CA GLY A 237 -10.05 60.37 12.42
C GLY A 237 -11.09 59.77 13.37
N GLN A 238 -12.09 60.56 13.74
CA GLN A 238 -13.11 60.16 14.73
C GLN A 238 -13.81 58.82 14.43
N HIS A 239 -13.90 58.42 13.16
CA HIS A 239 -14.52 57.16 12.72
C HIS A 239 -13.77 55.92 13.25
N VAL A 240 -12.44 55.96 13.34
CA VAL A 240 -11.62 54.83 13.84
C VAL A 240 -11.77 54.68 15.36
N ASN A 241 -11.97 55.80 16.08
CA ASN A 241 -12.14 55.78 17.53
C ASN A 241 -13.54 55.33 17.98
N LYS A 242 -14.55 55.40 17.10
CA LYS A 242 -15.96 55.12 17.44
C LYS A 242 -16.51 53.83 16.84
N THR A 243 -15.91 53.31 15.76
CA THR A 243 -16.47 52.19 14.99
C THR A 243 -15.63 50.94 15.16
N ASP A 244 -16.27 49.83 15.54
CA ASP A 244 -15.62 48.54 15.72
C ASP A 244 -15.56 47.79 14.38
N SER A 245 -14.65 48.22 13.50
CA SER A 245 -14.51 47.67 12.14
C SER A 245 -13.48 46.54 12.02
N ALA A 246 -12.59 46.35 13.00
CA ALA A 246 -11.57 45.31 12.96
C ALA A 246 -12.14 43.96 13.43
N ILE A 247 -11.71 42.89 12.78
CA ILE A 247 -12.14 41.52 13.07
C ILE A 247 -10.95 40.65 13.38
N ARG A 248 -11.11 39.82 14.40
CA ARG A 248 -10.25 38.68 14.71
C ARG A 248 -11.08 37.42 14.69
N ILE A 249 -10.62 36.42 13.96
CA ILE A 249 -11.23 35.09 13.90
C ILE A 249 -10.24 34.10 14.50
N THR A 250 -10.72 33.29 15.44
CA THR A 250 -9.99 32.18 16.03
C THR A 250 -10.67 30.88 15.64
N HIS A 251 -9.94 29.99 14.97
CA HIS A 251 -10.38 28.62 14.76
C HIS A 251 -10.09 27.81 16.03
N LEU A 252 -11.13 27.41 16.74
CA LEU A 252 -11.03 26.77 18.05
C LEU A 252 -10.25 25.43 18.00
N PRO A 253 -10.48 24.53 17.02
CA PRO A 253 -9.78 23.25 16.96
C PRO A 253 -8.27 23.39 16.72
N SER A 254 -7.86 24.28 15.81
CA SER A 254 -6.43 24.45 15.47
C SER A 254 -5.71 25.52 16.30
N GLY A 255 -6.46 26.35 17.03
CA GLY A 255 -5.94 27.52 17.74
C GLY A 255 -5.45 28.66 16.83
N LEU A 256 -5.63 28.55 15.50
CA LEU A 256 -5.16 29.54 14.54
C LEU A 256 -5.95 30.84 14.67
N VAL A 257 -5.23 31.96 14.80
CA VAL A 257 -5.82 33.30 14.89
C VAL A 257 -5.45 34.12 13.65
N VAL A 258 -6.46 34.74 13.05
CA VAL A 258 -6.32 35.66 11.93
C VAL A 258 -7.04 36.96 12.24
N GLU A 259 -6.42 38.09 11.93
CA GLU A 259 -7.01 39.41 12.11
C GLU A 259 -6.95 40.23 10.82
N CYS A 260 -7.98 41.05 10.59
CA CYS A 260 -8.08 41.93 9.42
C CYS A 260 -8.74 43.25 9.81
N GLN A 261 -8.11 44.37 9.41
CA GLN A 261 -8.58 45.72 9.70
C GLN A 261 -8.40 46.71 8.53
N ASP A 262 -8.10 46.21 7.33
CA ASP A 262 -7.73 47.02 6.16
C ASP A 262 -8.89 47.88 5.63
N GLU A 263 -10.11 47.34 5.68
CA GLU A 263 -11.30 48.01 5.17
C GLU A 263 -12.04 48.77 6.27
N ARG A 264 -12.76 49.84 5.88
CA ARG A 264 -13.65 50.56 6.80
C ARG A 264 -14.89 49.75 7.20
N SER A 265 -15.23 48.71 6.45
CA SER A 265 -16.40 47.86 6.68
C SER A 265 -16.04 46.56 7.38
N GLN A 266 -16.69 46.31 8.51
CA GLN A 266 -16.59 45.07 9.28
C GLN A 266 -16.87 43.83 8.41
N HIS A 267 -17.91 43.85 7.58
CA HIS A 267 -18.29 42.69 6.75
C HIS A 267 -17.21 42.34 5.72
N LYS A 268 -16.56 43.36 5.15
CA LYS A 268 -15.43 43.14 4.22
C LYS A 268 -14.21 42.59 4.93
N ASN A 269 -13.89 43.10 6.12
CA ASN A 269 -12.82 42.54 6.97
C ASN A 269 -13.14 41.10 7.39
N LYS A 270 -14.42 40.77 7.62
CA LYS A 270 -14.85 39.40 7.98
C LYS A 270 -14.58 38.44 6.82
N ALA A 271 -15.02 38.81 5.62
CA ALA A 271 -14.82 37.98 4.43
C ALA A 271 -13.33 37.76 4.13
N ARG A 272 -12.50 38.81 4.26
CA ARG A 272 -11.05 38.71 4.08
C ARG A 272 -10.39 37.87 5.18
N ALA A 273 -10.77 38.04 6.44
CA ALA A 273 -10.26 37.25 7.55
C ALA A 273 -10.63 35.76 7.40
N LEU A 274 -11.86 35.45 6.95
CA LEU A 274 -12.28 34.07 6.66
C LEU A 274 -11.49 33.46 5.50
N SER A 275 -11.31 34.21 4.41
CA SER A 275 -10.51 33.76 3.27
C SER A 275 -9.05 33.50 3.66
N LEU A 276 -8.45 34.38 4.47
CA LEU A 276 -7.09 34.20 4.98
C LEU A 276 -6.98 33.04 5.99
N LEU A 277 -8.01 32.83 6.81
CA LEU A 277 -8.09 31.68 7.71
C LEU A 277 -8.12 30.37 6.93
N HIS A 278 -8.97 30.29 5.89
CA HIS A 278 -9.06 29.15 5.00
C HIS A 278 -7.71 28.83 4.35
N ALA A 279 -7.08 29.82 3.71
CA ALA A 279 -5.79 29.64 3.07
C ALA A 279 -4.70 29.14 4.05
N ARG A 280 -4.71 29.62 5.30
CA ARG A 280 -3.76 29.17 6.33
C ARG A 280 -4.05 27.76 6.84
N LEU A 281 -5.33 27.38 6.97
CA LEU A 281 -5.70 26.02 7.38
C LEU A 281 -5.34 25.00 6.27
N GLU A 282 -5.61 25.34 5.02
CA GLU A 282 -5.22 24.51 3.87
C GLU A 282 -3.70 24.36 3.75
N ASP A 283 -2.95 25.45 3.93
CA ASP A 283 -1.49 25.42 3.91
C ASP A 283 -0.93 24.56 5.05
N ALA A 284 -1.46 24.70 6.27
CA ALA A 284 -1.07 23.88 7.41
C ALA A 284 -1.36 22.38 7.16
N ALA A 285 -2.55 22.06 6.66
CA ALA A 285 -2.95 20.68 6.36
C ALA A 285 -2.07 20.08 5.23
N ARG A 286 -1.75 20.88 4.21
CA ARG A 286 -0.82 20.49 3.14
C ARG A 286 0.59 20.25 3.66
N GLN A 287 1.10 21.12 4.53
CA GLN A 287 2.42 20.96 5.14
C GLN A 287 2.49 19.71 6.02
N GLU A 288 1.45 19.43 6.79
CA GLU A 288 1.37 18.22 7.61
C GLU A 288 1.40 16.96 6.73
N GLN A 289 0.62 16.95 5.65
CA GLN A 289 0.60 15.84 4.70
C GLN A 289 1.96 15.64 4.02
N GLN A 290 2.57 16.71 3.53
CA GLN A 290 3.91 16.66 2.93
C GLN A 290 4.96 16.17 3.93
N ALA A 291 4.85 16.54 5.21
CA ALA A 291 5.75 16.07 6.26
C ALA A 291 5.57 14.57 6.53
N LYS A 292 4.32 14.06 6.55
CA LYS A 292 4.02 12.63 6.68
C LYS A 292 4.60 11.84 5.50
N GLU A 293 4.33 12.27 4.27
CA GLU A 293 4.86 11.64 3.05
C GLU A 293 6.39 11.69 3.01
N ALA A 294 7.00 12.80 3.41
CA ALA A 294 8.46 12.91 3.50
C ALA A 294 9.06 11.96 4.54
N SER A 295 8.40 11.81 5.69
CA SER A 295 8.81 10.87 6.74
C SER A 295 8.67 9.41 6.27
N GLU A 296 7.53 9.05 5.69
CA GLU A 296 7.30 7.72 5.11
C GLU A 296 8.33 7.40 4.03
N ARG A 297 8.51 8.30 3.05
CA ARG A 297 9.53 8.14 2.00
C ARG A 297 10.90 7.92 2.62
N LYS A 298 11.31 8.74 3.59
CA LYS A 298 12.62 8.59 4.24
C LYS A 298 12.77 7.24 4.96
N SER A 299 11.70 6.71 5.54
CA SER A 299 11.71 5.39 6.17
C SER A 299 11.84 4.24 5.17
N LEU A 300 11.26 4.38 3.97
CA LEU A 300 11.27 3.35 2.92
C LEU A 300 12.65 3.18 2.26
N VAL A 301 13.35 4.27 2.00
CA VAL A 301 14.63 4.26 1.26
C VAL A 301 15.87 4.43 2.14
N GLY A 302 15.71 4.85 3.40
CA GLY A 302 16.82 5.07 4.32
C GLY A 302 17.73 6.22 3.86
N SER A 303 19.04 6.02 4.01
CA SER A 303 20.08 6.98 3.61
C SER A 303 20.37 6.98 2.11
N GLY A 304 19.98 5.92 1.39
CA GLY A 304 20.34 5.69 -0.01
C GLY A 304 21.81 5.30 -0.23
N ASP A 305 22.53 4.94 0.84
CA ASP A 305 23.90 4.44 0.76
C ASP A 305 23.95 2.96 0.33
N ARG A 306 25.08 2.55 -0.24
CA ARG A 306 25.36 1.18 -0.73
C ARG A 306 25.32 0.10 0.37
N SER A 307 25.35 0.51 1.63
CA SER A 307 25.38 -0.35 2.81
C SER A 307 23.99 -0.90 3.16
N GLU A 308 22.94 -0.09 3.02
CA GLU A 308 21.53 -0.39 3.35
C GLU A 308 20.77 -1.10 2.22
N ARG A 309 21.48 -1.90 1.41
CA ARG A 309 20.93 -2.52 0.21
C ARG A 309 19.89 -3.60 0.54
N ILE A 310 18.76 -3.55 -0.14
CA ILE A 310 17.82 -4.68 -0.19
C ILE A 310 18.23 -5.67 -1.29
N ARG A 311 18.79 -5.18 -2.41
CA ARG A 311 19.17 -6.00 -3.56
C ARG A 311 20.53 -5.66 -4.12
N THR A 312 21.20 -6.66 -4.70
CA THR A 312 22.43 -6.48 -5.47
C THR A 312 22.30 -7.10 -6.85
N TYR A 313 22.52 -6.27 -7.88
CA TYR A 313 22.60 -6.66 -9.27
C TYR A 313 24.07 -6.74 -9.66
N ASN A 314 24.58 -7.95 -9.85
CA ASN A 314 25.98 -8.21 -10.16
C ASN A 314 26.10 -8.69 -11.61
N PHE A 315 26.47 -7.77 -12.51
CA PHE A 315 26.60 -8.04 -13.93
C PHE A 315 27.75 -8.99 -14.27
N PRO A 316 28.96 -8.88 -13.67
CA PRO A 316 30.04 -9.83 -13.95
C PRO A 316 29.68 -11.30 -13.73
N GLN A 317 28.78 -11.57 -12.78
CA GLN A 317 28.33 -12.93 -12.44
C GLN A 317 26.90 -13.23 -12.95
N GLY A 318 26.27 -12.31 -13.67
CA GLY A 318 24.91 -12.47 -14.21
C GLY A 318 23.85 -12.77 -13.14
N ARG A 319 24.00 -12.25 -11.92
CA ARG A 319 23.12 -12.60 -10.79
C ARG A 319 22.46 -11.40 -10.12
N VAL A 320 21.29 -11.66 -9.55
CA VAL A 320 20.60 -10.75 -8.62
C VAL A 320 20.42 -11.47 -7.29
N THR A 321 20.73 -10.78 -6.20
CA THR A 321 20.51 -11.27 -4.83
C THR A 321 19.63 -10.30 -4.07
N ASP A 322 18.51 -10.78 -3.53
CA ASP A 322 17.75 -10.07 -2.50
C ASP A 322 18.24 -10.51 -1.12
N HIS A 323 18.73 -9.55 -0.32
CA HIS A 323 19.39 -9.82 0.95
C HIS A 323 18.40 -10.03 2.10
N ARG A 324 17.11 -9.73 1.91
CA ARG A 324 16.10 -9.90 2.96
C ARG A 324 15.80 -11.37 3.22
N ILE A 325 15.68 -12.14 2.14
CA ILE A 325 15.44 -13.59 2.18
C ILE A 325 16.65 -14.41 1.69
N ASN A 326 17.77 -13.74 1.42
CA ASN A 326 18.99 -14.34 0.85
C ASN A 326 18.77 -15.12 -0.47
N LEU A 327 17.73 -14.77 -1.23
CA LEU A 327 17.43 -15.37 -2.53
C LEU A 327 18.44 -14.88 -3.56
N THR A 328 19.12 -15.80 -4.25
CA THR A 328 20.04 -15.49 -5.35
C THR A 328 19.61 -16.18 -6.64
N LEU A 329 19.43 -15.40 -7.70
CA LEU A 329 19.04 -15.87 -9.02
C LEU A 329 20.13 -15.53 -10.05
N TYR A 330 20.50 -16.48 -10.90
CA TYR A 330 21.48 -16.31 -11.98
C TYR A 330 20.78 -16.02 -13.33
N ARG A 331 19.84 -15.08 -13.31
CA ARG A 331 18.99 -14.70 -14.46
C ARG A 331 18.88 -13.19 -14.56
N LEU A 332 20.01 -12.49 -14.42
CA LEU A 332 20.03 -11.02 -14.37
C LEU A 332 19.34 -10.39 -15.59
N ASP A 333 19.63 -10.86 -16.79
CA ASP A 333 19.07 -10.26 -18.01
C ASP A 333 17.55 -10.40 -18.06
N GLU A 334 17.02 -11.58 -17.72
CA GLU A 334 15.56 -11.82 -17.64
C GLU A 334 14.90 -10.92 -16.60
N ILE A 335 15.55 -10.72 -15.44
CA ILE A 335 15.05 -9.85 -14.37
C ILE A 335 15.02 -8.40 -14.86
N MET A 336 16.11 -7.92 -15.46
CA MET A 336 16.21 -6.56 -16.01
C MET A 336 15.26 -6.33 -17.20
N ASP A 337 14.78 -7.39 -17.83
CA ASP A 337 13.76 -7.36 -18.89
C ASP A 337 12.32 -7.41 -18.38
N GLY A 338 12.11 -7.36 -17.05
CA GLY A 338 10.79 -7.32 -16.42
C GLY A 338 10.38 -8.63 -15.73
N GLY A 339 11.24 -9.65 -15.68
CA GLY A 339 11.01 -10.93 -14.98
C GLY A 339 10.99 -10.85 -13.44
N LEU A 340 10.48 -9.75 -12.87
CA LEU A 340 10.48 -9.49 -11.42
C LEU A 340 9.62 -10.45 -10.61
N GLN A 341 8.68 -11.15 -11.26
CA GLN A 341 7.82 -12.15 -10.61
C GLN A 341 8.64 -13.20 -9.83
N MET A 342 9.79 -13.61 -10.37
CA MET A 342 10.68 -14.60 -9.75
C MET A 342 11.29 -14.14 -8.42
N ILE A 343 11.29 -12.83 -8.15
CA ILE A 343 11.78 -12.22 -6.91
C ILE A 343 10.61 -11.86 -6.00
N ILE A 344 9.56 -11.25 -6.57
CA ILE A 344 8.41 -10.75 -5.81
C ILE A 344 7.64 -11.92 -5.17
N ASP A 345 7.40 -13.02 -5.87
CA ASP A 345 6.61 -14.13 -5.31
C ASP A 345 7.26 -14.76 -4.07
N PRO A 346 8.57 -15.11 -4.07
CA PRO A 346 9.22 -15.60 -2.86
C PRO A 346 9.19 -14.60 -1.70
N LEU A 347 9.31 -13.29 -1.99
CA LEU A 347 9.22 -12.25 -0.95
C LEU A 347 7.82 -12.16 -0.35
N VAL A 348 6.78 -12.26 -1.19
CA VAL A 348 5.38 -12.31 -0.74
C VAL A 348 5.15 -13.55 0.12
N GLN A 349 5.65 -14.70 -0.31
CA GLN A 349 5.52 -15.96 0.43
C GLN A 349 6.19 -15.88 1.81
N GLU A 350 7.41 -15.37 1.89
CA GLU A 350 8.11 -15.21 3.19
C GLU A 350 7.36 -14.24 4.10
N TYR A 351 6.92 -13.10 3.56
CA TYR A 351 6.17 -12.12 4.32
C TYR A 351 4.83 -12.69 4.82
N GLN A 352 4.14 -13.48 4.00
CA GLN A 352 2.93 -14.20 4.42
C GLN A 352 3.23 -15.21 5.53
N ALA A 353 4.33 -15.95 5.44
CA ALA A 353 4.75 -16.89 6.46
C ALA A 353 5.06 -16.18 7.80
N GLU A 354 5.72 -15.01 7.76
CA GLU A 354 5.96 -14.17 8.94
C GLU A 354 4.65 -13.70 9.58
N LEU A 355 3.69 -13.22 8.78
CA LEU A 355 2.38 -12.80 9.28
C LEU A 355 1.61 -13.97 9.91
N LEU A 356 1.64 -15.14 9.28
CA LEU A 356 1.02 -16.36 9.82
C LEU A 356 1.65 -16.78 11.14
N ALA A 357 2.98 -16.73 11.26
CA ALA A 357 3.67 -17.00 12.52
C ALA A 357 3.28 -15.98 13.62
N GLY A 358 3.06 -14.72 13.24
CA GLY A 358 2.53 -13.69 14.14
C GLY A 358 1.10 -13.98 14.61
N LEU A 359 0.22 -14.45 13.72
CA LEU A 359 -1.15 -14.85 14.07
C LEU A 359 -1.18 -16.07 15.00
N ASP A 360 -0.20 -16.96 14.87
CA ASP A 360 -0.07 -18.16 15.71
C ASP A 360 0.40 -17.88 17.14
N THR A 361 1.01 -16.71 17.39
CA THR A 361 1.56 -16.33 18.71
C THR A 361 0.65 -15.37 19.49
N GLY A 362 -0.43 -14.88 18.87
CA GLY A 362 -1.43 -14.05 19.53
C GLY A 362 -2.39 -14.86 20.40
N THR A 363 -2.16 -14.86 21.72
CA THR A 363 -3.22 -15.06 22.75
C THR A 363 -4.08 -13.82 22.90
#